data_AF-A0A133ULD8-F1
#
_entry.id   AF-A0A133ULD8-F1
#
_cell.length_a   1.000
_cell.length_b   1.000
_cell.length_c   1.000
_cell.angle_alpha   90.00
_cell.angle_beta   90.00
_cell.angle_gamma   90.00
#
_symmetry.space_group_name_H-M   'P 1'
#
loop_
_entity.id
_entity.type
_entity.pdbx_description
1 polymer ?
#
loop_
_entity_poly.entity_id
_entity_poly.type
_entity_poly.pdbx_seq_one_letter_code
_entity_poly.pdbx_strand_id
1 'polypeptide(L)'
;MIGMRREKPDKNKILNFLRESSGTPYCDDCLSLETGVSSSDRVYRICRREWGKGKIVRGWGGKCAKCGKQKILNYVPERERSPIVVNQPVFLRNNF
;
A
#
# COMPACT_ATOMS: atom_id res chain seq x y z
N MET A 1 -10.77 27.84 3.49
CA MET A 1 -11.36 26.51 3.76
C MET A 1 -10.59 25.47 2.95
N ILE A 2 -9.73 24.68 3.58
CA ILE A 2 -8.98 23.61 2.89
C ILE A 2 -9.98 22.47 2.66
N GLY A 3 -10.41 22.29 1.41
CA GLY A 3 -11.33 21.22 1.04
C GLY A 3 -10.70 19.85 1.30
N MET A 4 -11.06 19.23 2.43
CA MET A 4 -10.75 17.83 2.71
C MET A 4 -11.47 16.95 1.66
N ARG A 5 -10.78 16.63 0.57
CA ARG A 5 -11.26 15.63 -0.39
C ARG A 5 -11.42 14.31 0.37
N ARG A 6 -12.66 13.84 0.57
CA ARG A 6 -12.95 12.52 1.14
C ARG A 6 -12.24 11.47 0.28
N GLU A 7 -11.15 10.91 0.78
CA GLU A 7 -10.47 9.81 0.11
C GLU A 7 -11.41 8.59 0.07
N LYS A 8 -11.47 7.92 -1.08
CA LYS A 8 -12.32 6.74 -1.23
C LYS A 8 -11.87 5.66 -0.23
N PRO A 9 -12.79 5.06 0.55
CA PRO A 9 -12.45 4.13 1.63
C PRO A 9 -11.59 2.97 1.15
N ASP A 10 -11.86 2.44 -0.04
CA ASP A 10 -11.11 1.31 -0.62
C ASP A 10 -9.65 1.60 -0.87
N LYS A 11 -9.31 2.84 -1.26
CA LYS A 11 -7.92 3.24 -1.48
C LYS A 11 -7.15 3.15 -0.16
N ASN A 12 -7.76 3.60 0.94
CA ASN A 12 -7.13 3.55 2.25
C ASN A 12 -7.00 2.11 2.75
N LYS A 13 -8.01 1.26 2.52
CA LYS A 13 -7.92 -0.17 2.85
C LYS A 13 -6.72 -0.83 2.16
N ILE A 14 -6.55 -0.61 0.85
CA ILE A 14 -5.42 -1.18 0.08
C ILE A 14 -4.08 -0.63 0.55
N LEU A 15 -3.95 0.69 0.70
CA LEU A 15 -2.69 1.31 1.10
C LEU A 15 -2.30 0.94 2.53
N ASN A 16 -3.26 0.87 3.46
CA ASN A 16 -2.99 0.46 4.84
C ASN A 16 -2.53 -0.99 4.89
N PHE A 17 -3.22 -1.90 4.21
CA PHE A 17 -2.80 -3.31 4.11
C PHE A 17 -1.37 -3.45 3.55
N LEU A 18 -1.05 -2.73 2.46
CA LEU A 18 0.28 -2.78 1.86
C LEU A 18 1.37 -2.16 2.75
N ARG A 19 1.03 -1.18 3.60
CA ARG A 19 1.95 -0.60 4.59
C ARG A 19 2.16 -1.53 5.78
N GLU A 20 1.10 -2.17 6.26
CA GLU A 20 1.19 -3.20 7.31
C GLU A 20 2.04 -4.39 6.83
N SER A 21 1.90 -4.73 5.55
CA SER A 21 2.67 -5.77 4.85
C SER A 21 3.86 -5.21 4.05
N SER A 22 4.50 -4.15 4.54
CA SER A 22 5.60 -3.48 3.82
C SER A 22 6.70 -4.48 3.42
N GLY A 23 7.27 -4.28 2.24
CA GLY A 23 8.24 -5.18 1.62
C GLY A 23 7.64 -6.44 0.99
N THR A 24 6.38 -6.77 1.29
CA THR A 24 5.74 -8.00 0.82
C THR A 24 4.88 -7.74 -0.42
N PRO A 25 5.11 -8.45 -1.55
CA PRO A 25 4.38 -8.21 -2.79
C PRO A 25 3.08 -9.01 -2.93
N TYR A 26 2.00 -8.32 -3.32
CA TYR A 26 0.67 -8.92 -3.53
C TYR A 26 0.09 -8.60 -4.91
N CYS A 27 -0.59 -9.58 -5.51
CA CYS A 27 -1.35 -9.36 -6.75
C CYS A 27 -2.72 -8.72 -6.49
N ASP A 28 -3.33 -8.17 -7.54
CA ASP A 28 -4.62 -7.44 -7.43
C ASP A 28 -5.76 -8.33 -6.90
N ASP A 29 -5.81 -9.60 -7.31
CA ASP A 29 -6.85 -10.54 -6.83
C ASP A 29 -6.72 -10.80 -5.33
N CYS A 30 -5.49 -11.05 -4.85
CA CYS A 30 -5.26 -11.26 -3.43
C CYS A 30 -5.55 -9.98 -2.64
N LEU A 31 -5.16 -8.81 -3.14
CA LEU A 31 -5.50 -7.54 -2.50
C LEU A 31 -7.00 -7.31 -2.42
N SER A 32 -7.77 -7.66 -3.45
CA SER A 32 -9.24 -7.59 -3.43
C SER A 32 -9.82 -8.45 -2.30
N LEU A 33 -9.31 -9.68 -2.14
CA LEU A 33 -9.73 -10.59 -1.07
C LEU A 33 -9.34 -10.08 0.32
N GLU A 34 -8.09 -9.66 0.53
CA GLU A 34 -7.60 -9.22 1.85
C GLU A 34 -8.24 -7.92 2.32
N THR A 35 -8.53 -7.01 1.39
CA THR A 35 -9.02 -5.67 1.72
C THR A 35 -10.55 -5.58 1.66
N GLY A 36 -11.23 -6.63 1.19
CA GLY A 36 -12.67 -6.63 0.93
C GLY A 36 -13.10 -5.62 -0.15
N VAL A 37 -12.19 -5.19 -1.02
CA VAL A 37 -12.50 -4.29 -2.13
C VAL A 37 -13.11 -5.11 -3.26
N SER A 38 -14.32 -4.72 -3.67
CA SER A 38 -15.28 -5.54 -4.43
C SER A 38 -14.80 -6.24 -5.69
N SER A 39 -13.77 -5.74 -6.39
CA SER A 39 -13.24 -6.41 -7.58
C SER A 39 -11.75 -6.15 -7.79
N SER A 40 -11.06 -7.13 -8.39
CA SER A 40 -9.66 -7.01 -8.80
C SER A 40 -9.45 -5.88 -9.81
N ASP A 41 -10.41 -5.60 -10.71
CA ASP A 41 -10.36 -4.44 -11.61
C ASP A 41 -10.39 -3.09 -10.87
N ARG A 42 -11.13 -3.01 -9.76
CA ARG A 42 -11.14 -1.81 -8.91
C ARG A 42 -9.80 -1.64 -8.21
N VAL A 43 -9.24 -2.73 -7.68
CA VAL A 43 -7.88 -2.75 -7.10
C VAL A 43 -6.85 -2.33 -8.13
N TYR A 44 -6.87 -2.91 -9.33
CA TYR A 44 -5.98 -2.56 -10.44
C TYR A 44 -5.97 -1.06 -10.71
N ARG A 45 -7.16 -0.45 -10.86
CA ARG A 45 -7.28 1.00 -11.12
C ARG A 45 -6.73 1.84 -9.97
N ILE A 46 -6.99 1.43 -8.72
CA ILE A 46 -6.47 2.10 -7.53
C ILE A 46 -4.93 2.00 -7.51
N CYS A 47 -4.40 0.79 -7.55
CA CYS A 47 -2.97 0.55 -7.50
C CYS A 47 -2.22 1.21 -8.65
N ARG A 48 -2.75 1.19 -9.88
CA ARG A 48 -2.14 1.89 -11.02
C ARG A 48 -2.06 3.40 -10.78
N ARG A 49 -3.12 4.00 -10.22
CA ARG A 49 -3.14 5.42 -9.87
C ARG A 49 -2.16 5.75 -8.76
N GLU A 50 -2.09 4.94 -7.71
CA GLU A 50 -1.19 5.19 -6.58
C GLU A 50 0.28 4.91 -6.93
N TRP A 51 0.54 3.96 -7.84
CA TRP A 51 1.85 3.77 -8.46
C TRP A 51 2.28 5.00 -9.26
N GLY A 52 1.38 5.57 -10.07
CA GLY A 52 1.64 6.83 -10.79
C GLY A 52 1.91 8.04 -9.88
N LYS A 53 1.56 7.95 -8.59
CA LYS A 53 1.89 8.95 -7.56
C LYS A 53 3.11 8.60 -6.72
N GLY A 54 3.78 7.48 -7.00
CA GLY A 54 4.91 6.98 -6.23
C GLY A 54 4.56 6.50 -4.82
N LYS A 55 3.30 6.16 -4.52
CA LYS A 55 2.86 5.69 -3.19
C LYS A 55 3.03 4.19 -2.98
N ILE A 56 3.14 3.43 -4.07
CA ILE A 56 3.42 2.00 -4.06
C ILE A 56 4.36 1.70 -5.22
N VAL A 57 5.05 0.57 -5.15
CA VAL A 57 5.77 -0.01 -6.28
C VAL A 57 4.87 -1.06 -6.94
N ARG A 58 4.91 -1.10 -8.27
CA ARG A 58 4.17 -2.07 -9.08
C ARG A 58 5.10 -2.69 -10.12
N GLY A 59 5.13 -4.03 -10.21
CA GLY A 59 6.06 -4.76 -11.09
C GLY A 59 5.48 -6.06 -11.63
N TRP A 60 5.89 -6.47 -12.84
CA TRP A 60 5.53 -7.75 -13.45
C TRP A 60 6.58 -8.82 -13.17
N GLY A 61 6.17 -10.10 -13.17
CA GLY A 61 7.08 -11.25 -13.23
C GLY A 61 7.54 -11.80 -11.88
N GLY A 62 7.17 -11.17 -10.77
CA GLY A 62 7.40 -11.73 -9.43
C GLY A 62 6.30 -12.72 -9.00
N LYS A 63 6.53 -13.43 -7.89
CA LYS A 63 5.54 -14.29 -7.23
C LYS A 63 4.76 -13.53 -6.17
N CYS A 64 3.43 -13.67 -6.16
CA CYS A 64 2.59 -13.13 -5.11
C CYS A 64 2.86 -13.87 -3.79
N ALA A 65 3.06 -13.13 -2.70
CA ALA A 65 3.33 -13.70 -1.39
C ALA A 65 2.18 -14.56 -0.84
N LYS A 66 0.93 -14.28 -1.26
CA LYS A 66 -0.25 -15.04 -0.80
C LYS A 66 -0.57 -16.26 -1.68
N CYS A 67 -0.70 -16.08 -2.99
CA CYS A 67 -1.11 -17.17 -3.87
C CYS A 67 0.03 -17.89 -4.60
N GLY A 68 1.28 -17.42 -4.48
CA GLY A 68 2.46 -18.00 -5.13
C GLY A 68 2.54 -17.84 -6.66
N LYS A 69 1.45 -17.40 -7.31
CA LYS A 69 1.37 -17.25 -8.76
C LYS A 69 2.19 -16.04 -9.26
N GLN A 70 2.75 -16.17 -10.47
CA GLN A 70 3.42 -15.06 -11.16
C GLN A 70 2.39 -14.09 -11.74
N LYS A 71 2.43 -12.82 -11.33
CA LYS A 71 1.44 -11.79 -11.69
C LYS A 71 2.06 -10.38 -11.65
N ILE A 72 1.23 -9.37 -11.91
CA ILE A 72 1.52 -8.00 -11.45
C ILE A 72 1.41 -7.96 -9.94
N LEU A 73 2.42 -7.38 -9.32
CA LEU A 73 2.54 -7.28 -7.88
C LEU A 73 2.60 -5.83 -7.43
N ASN A 74 2.09 -5.60 -6.24
CA ASN A 74 2.04 -4.31 -5.57
C ASN A 74 2.65 -4.45 -4.18
N TYR A 75 3.51 -3.52 -3.80
CA TYR A 75 4.06 -3.44 -2.45
C TYR A 75 4.43 -2.01 -2.09
N VAL A 76 4.52 -1.74 -0.79
CA VAL A 76 5.15 -0.53 -0.25
C VAL A 76 6.57 -0.92 0.16
N PRO A 77 7.61 -0.14 -0.20
CA PRO A 77 8.98 -0.42 0.25
C PRO A 77 9.09 -0.40 1.77
N GLU A 78 9.98 -1.20 2.35
CA GLU A 78 10.08 -1.37 3.81
C GLU A 78 10.41 -0.08 4.58
N ARG A 79 11.12 0.85 3.93
CA ARG A 79 11.39 2.21 4.45
C ARG A 79 10.14 3.07 4.67
N GLU A 80 8.98 2.67 4.14
CA GLU A 80 7.69 3.36 4.25
C GLU A 80 6.70 2.61 5.15
N ARG A 81 7.16 1.62 5.93
CA ARG A 81 6.37 1.02 6.99
C ARG A 81 5.88 2.14 7.89
N SER A 82 4.55 2.34 7.96
CA SER A 82 3.98 3.35 8.84
C SER A 82 4.60 3.14 10.22
N PRO A 83 5.24 4.17 10.81
CA PRO A 83 5.57 4.07 12.22
C PRO A 83 4.26 3.76 12.91
N ILE A 84 4.23 2.65 13.65
CA ILE A 84 3.20 2.37 14.63
C ILE A 84 2.94 3.70 15.32
N VAL A 85 1.67 4.10 15.46
CA VAL A 85 1.28 5.31 16.19
C VAL A 85 1.71 5.15 17.64
N VAL A 86 2.99 5.33 17.93
CA VAL A 86 3.53 5.52 19.26
C VAL A 86 3.57 7.02 19.44
N ASN A 87 2.61 7.51 20.23
CA ASN A 87 2.64 8.86 20.78
C ASN A 87 3.95 9.04 21.57
N GLN A 88 5.02 9.51 20.93
CA GLN A 88 6.18 10.07 21.63
C GLN A 88 6.70 11.30 20.88
N PRO A 89 6.88 12.44 21.59
CA PRO A 89 7.53 13.61 21.03
C PRO A 89 9.01 13.28 20.81
N VAL A 90 9.48 13.36 19.56
CA VAL A 90 10.90 13.25 19.25
C VAL A 90 11.55 14.56 19.71
N PHE A 91 12.00 14.58 20.97
CA PHE A 91 12.93 15.61 21.43
C PHE A 91 14.22 15.55 20.60
N LEU A 92 14.65 16.72 20.14
CA LEU A 92 15.96 17.03 19.58
C LEU A 92 17.11 16.24 20.20
N ARG A 93 18.08 15.85 19.36
CA ARG A 93 19.55 15.69 19.59
C ARG A 93 20.13 14.83 18.44
N ASN A 94 21.24 15.10 17.75
CA ASN A 94 22.50 15.82 18.00
C ASN A 94 23.09 16.26 16.64
N ASN A 95 23.73 17.42 16.47
CA ASN A 95 25.14 17.73 16.83
C ASN A 95 26.14 16.67 16.34
N PHE A 96 26.71 16.88 15.15
CA PHE A 96 28.12 16.71 14.81
C PHE A 96 28.46 17.64 13.65
#